data_AF-A0A1G9JTQ8-F1
#
_entry.id   AF-A0A1G9JTQ8-F1
#
_cell.length_a   1.000
_cell.length_b   1.000
_cell.length_c   1.000
_cell.angle_alpha   90.00
_cell.angle_beta   90.00
_cell.angle_gamma   90.00
#
_symmetry.space_group_name_H-M   'P 1'
#
loop_
_entity.id
_entity.type
_entity.pdbx_description
1 polymer ?
#
loop_
_entity_poly.entity_id
_entity_poly.type
_entity_poly.pdbx_seq_one_letter_code
_entity_poly.pdbx_strand_id
1 'polypeptide(L)'
;MTWPVSLQINDDITLAAPADMAPGSPIRGLEAQRVTAADGRPALRVLYSTADGITHAAWPRGAELPPMDTPLGRGIGLVAPADFARDVFEVGRDGVLIDVDFTDREGHRLVWRVRQPRAWRGFGFVAPPAAGMRHPTSFFFPYMPTFGFVPQPLEFEASFDGVPFQLQRLPFPWHWRRALAMKASVGMVVVELLKDGVPPLAAEEPGLVVDTEGRLVSCTRPSSVADVVLQFQPPLPRVEGLTDTHVSRWRISVDDNRVADGTVTVAPIDDGAVVAWVVKRGWGGARGLRPGALLTRAVPMLRRWPTAYSWLGRVVLAGDGPRLVGRWRNARPVGTFEEEPTVEEPPAS
;
A
#
# COMPACT_ATOMS: atom_id res chain seq x y z
N MET A 1 -20.31 5.09 -19.88
CA MET A 1 -20.81 4.15 -18.86
C MET A 1 -19.78 4.12 -17.77
N THR A 2 -20.10 4.69 -16.63
CA THR A 2 -19.17 4.90 -15.52
C THR A 2 -19.74 4.35 -14.23
N TRP A 3 -18.90 3.76 -13.40
CA TRP A 3 -19.27 3.30 -12.06
C TRP A 3 -18.50 4.09 -11.00
N PRO A 4 -19.12 4.40 -9.83
CA PRO A 4 -18.54 5.26 -8.81
C PRO A 4 -17.46 4.57 -7.96
N VAL A 5 -16.44 4.04 -8.63
CA VAL A 5 -15.36 3.27 -8.07
C VAL A 5 -14.12 3.41 -8.94
N SER A 6 -12.93 3.37 -8.35
CA SER A 6 -11.67 3.17 -9.05
C SER A 6 -10.88 2.10 -8.32
N LEU A 7 -10.22 1.22 -9.07
CA LEU A 7 -9.38 0.17 -8.53
C LEU A 7 -8.08 0.11 -9.33
N GLN A 8 -7.00 0.54 -8.69
CA GLN A 8 -5.65 0.49 -9.24
C GLN A 8 -4.83 -0.54 -8.48
N ILE A 9 -3.88 -1.15 -9.19
CA ILE A 9 -2.91 -2.06 -8.61
C ILE A 9 -1.51 -1.63 -9.07
N ASN A 10 -0.53 -1.78 -8.20
CA ASN A 10 0.88 -1.67 -8.55
C ASN A 10 1.59 -2.95 -8.09
N ASP A 11 2.16 -3.69 -9.03
CA ASP A 11 2.97 -4.88 -8.78
C ASP A 11 4.42 -4.70 -9.26
N ASP A 12 4.87 -3.45 -9.40
CA ASP A 12 6.24 -3.14 -9.80
C ASP A 12 7.24 -3.63 -8.74
N ILE A 13 6.83 -3.69 -7.46
CA ILE A 13 7.70 -4.12 -6.37
C ILE A 13 7.68 -5.64 -6.27
N THR A 14 8.71 -6.27 -6.83
CA THR A 14 8.86 -7.72 -6.87
C THR A 14 9.51 -8.30 -5.61
N LEU A 15 10.37 -7.53 -4.93
CA LEU A 15 11.00 -7.88 -3.66
C LEU A 15 11.00 -6.67 -2.73
N ALA A 16 10.83 -6.89 -1.43
CA ALA A 16 11.09 -5.85 -0.43
C ALA A 16 11.75 -6.43 0.83
N ALA A 17 12.57 -5.64 1.51
CA ALA A 17 13.21 -6.02 2.76
C ALA A 17 13.17 -4.87 3.77
N PRO A 18 12.01 -4.59 4.39
CA PRO A 18 11.90 -3.52 5.37
C PRO A 18 12.61 -3.88 6.68
N ALA A 19 13.18 -2.88 7.33
CA ALA A 19 13.93 -3.00 8.57
C ALA A 19 13.63 -1.80 9.49
N ASP A 20 13.23 -2.06 10.73
CA ASP A 20 13.05 -0.99 11.72
C ASP A 20 14.31 -0.87 12.59
N MET A 21 14.75 0.36 12.83
CA MET A 21 15.94 0.65 13.62
C MET A 21 15.60 0.91 15.08
N ALA A 22 16.55 0.63 15.96
CA ALA A 22 16.42 0.87 17.39
C ALA A 22 16.23 2.37 17.70
N PRO A 23 15.55 2.71 18.81
CA PRO A 23 15.44 4.11 19.25
C PRO A 23 16.81 4.79 19.37
N GLY A 24 16.88 6.07 18.96
CA GLY A 24 18.12 6.86 18.98
C GLY A 24 18.94 6.77 17.69
N SER A 25 18.56 5.91 16.75
CA SER A 25 19.17 5.83 15.42
C SER A 25 18.85 7.09 14.60
N PRO A 26 19.78 7.59 13.75
CA PRO A 26 19.54 8.72 12.85
C PRO A 26 18.44 8.41 11.82
N ILE A 27 18.37 7.13 11.44
CA ILE A 27 17.34 6.56 10.57
C ILE A 27 16.43 5.65 11.41
N ARG A 28 15.12 5.74 11.19
CA ARG A 28 14.08 4.93 11.85
C ARG A 28 13.72 3.67 11.07
N GLY A 29 13.79 3.74 9.75
CA GLY A 29 13.42 2.65 8.87
C GLY A 29 14.32 2.60 7.64
N LEU A 30 14.63 1.39 7.20
CA LEU A 30 15.28 1.10 5.93
C LEU A 30 14.41 0.12 5.14
N GLU A 31 14.36 0.26 3.83
CA GLU A 31 13.71 -0.72 2.97
C GLU A 31 14.43 -0.81 1.63
N ALA A 32 14.98 -1.98 1.31
CA ALA A 32 15.45 -2.28 -0.03
C ALA A 32 14.28 -2.86 -0.82
N GLN A 33 14.08 -2.38 -2.04
CA GLN A 33 13.04 -2.83 -2.95
C GLN A 33 13.65 -3.19 -4.28
N ARG A 34 13.14 -4.26 -4.91
CA ARG A 34 13.37 -4.54 -6.32
C ARG A 34 12.13 -4.12 -7.08
N VAL A 35 12.28 -3.10 -7.92
CA VAL A 35 11.19 -2.45 -8.64
C VAL A 35 11.38 -2.68 -10.13
N THR A 36 10.30 -2.91 -10.88
CA THR A 36 10.32 -2.89 -12.34
C THR A 36 10.47 -1.45 -12.83
N ALA A 37 11.57 -1.14 -13.50
CA ALA A 37 11.81 0.17 -14.11
C ALA A 37 10.91 0.38 -15.34
N ALA A 38 10.85 1.62 -15.84
CA ALA A 38 10.03 1.98 -17.00
C ALA A 38 10.36 1.17 -18.28
N ASP A 39 11.59 0.67 -18.39
CA ASP A 39 12.05 -0.19 -19.49
C ASP A 39 11.79 -1.69 -19.26
N GLY A 40 11.10 -2.05 -18.18
CA GLY A 40 10.76 -3.42 -17.80
C GLY A 40 11.88 -4.18 -17.07
N ARG A 41 13.07 -3.60 -16.88
CA ARG A 41 14.17 -4.26 -16.15
C ARG A 41 14.02 -4.10 -14.64
N PRO A 42 14.46 -5.09 -13.84
CA PRO A 42 14.50 -4.94 -12.40
C PRO A 42 15.58 -3.93 -11.98
N ALA A 43 15.25 -3.07 -11.03
CA ALA A 43 16.14 -2.05 -10.47
C ALA A 43 16.02 -2.00 -8.94
N LEU A 44 17.11 -1.60 -8.28
CA LEU A 44 17.13 -1.39 -6.83
C LEU A 44 16.57 -0.01 -6.49
N ARG A 45 15.67 0.05 -5.51
CA ARG A 45 15.28 1.29 -4.81
C ARG A 45 15.52 1.09 -3.32
N VAL A 46 16.13 2.07 -2.67
CA VAL A 46 16.37 2.07 -1.22
C VAL A 46 15.61 3.22 -0.60
N LEU A 47 14.70 2.91 0.32
CA LEU A 47 13.97 3.88 1.11
C LEU A 47 14.63 3.97 2.49
N TYR A 48 14.74 5.19 3.01
CA TYR A 48 15.20 5.44 4.37
C TYR A 48 14.36 6.54 5.01
N SER A 49 13.90 6.28 6.23
CA SER A 49 13.09 7.23 6.98
C SER A 49 13.91 7.86 8.10
N THR A 50 14.01 9.18 8.12
CA THR A 50 14.72 9.95 9.15
C THR A 50 13.97 9.96 10.48
N ALA A 51 14.62 10.44 11.54
CA ALA A 51 14.05 10.49 12.90
C ALA A 51 12.76 11.31 13.03
N ASP A 52 12.56 12.30 12.17
CA ASP A 52 11.35 13.12 12.08
C ASP A 52 10.19 12.45 11.31
N GLY A 53 10.46 11.31 10.66
CA GLY A 53 9.46 10.52 9.93
C GLY A 53 9.30 10.88 8.46
N ILE A 54 10.20 11.70 7.89
CA ILE A 54 10.28 11.93 6.44
C ILE A 54 10.93 10.72 5.79
N THR A 55 10.38 10.27 4.66
CA THR A 55 10.91 9.13 3.90
C THR A 55 11.58 9.60 2.62
N HIS A 56 12.85 9.25 2.48
CA HIS A 56 13.66 9.51 1.30
C HIS A 56 13.78 8.23 0.47
N ALA A 57 14.07 8.36 -0.82
CA ALA A 57 14.30 7.25 -1.72
C ALA A 57 15.48 7.53 -2.65
N ALA A 58 16.37 6.54 -2.78
CA ALA A 58 17.52 6.57 -3.66
C ALA A 58 17.59 5.32 -4.53
N TRP A 59 18.14 5.45 -5.73
CA TRP A 59 18.37 4.32 -6.65
C TRP A 59 19.60 4.58 -7.54
N PRO A 60 20.23 3.55 -8.11
CA PRO A 60 21.39 3.74 -8.99
C PRO A 60 21.06 4.63 -10.20
N ARG A 61 22.02 5.47 -10.61
CA ARG A 61 21.88 6.30 -11.82
C ARG A 61 21.63 5.43 -13.06
N GLY A 62 20.80 5.94 -13.97
CA GLY A 62 20.46 5.26 -15.22
C GLY A 62 19.22 4.35 -15.14
N ALA A 63 18.65 4.13 -13.96
CA ALA A 63 17.34 3.53 -13.82
C ALA A 63 16.25 4.62 -13.76
N GLU A 64 15.23 4.48 -14.61
CA GLU A 64 14.00 5.28 -14.56
C GLU A 64 12.95 4.52 -13.76
N LEU A 65 12.72 4.96 -12.53
CA LEU A 65 11.74 4.34 -11.64
C LEU A 65 10.41 5.10 -11.66
N PRO A 66 9.28 4.41 -11.47
CA PRO A 66 8.00 5.06 -11.24
C PRO A 66 8.08 6.04 -10.06
N PRO A 67 7.35 7.17 -10.13
CA PRO A 67 7.32 8.14 -9.05
C PRO A 67 6.81 7.50 -7.76
N MET A 68 7.35 7.93 -6.62
CA MET A 68 6.84 7.58 -5.31
C MET A 68 5.88 8.69 -4.87
N ASP A 69 4.58 8.39 -4.86
CA ASP A 69 3.52 9.36 -4.56
C ASP A 69 2.84 9.13 -3.20
N THR A 70 3.08 7.97 -2.59
CA THR A 70 2.43 7.55 -1.34
C THR A 70 3.38 7.69 -0.15
N PRO A 71 3.14 8.64 0.77
CA PRO A 71 3.98 8.78 1.96
C PRO A 71 3.79 7.60 2.92
N LEU A 72 4.88 6.91 3.26
CA LEU A 72 4.88 5.83 4.26
C LEU A 72 4.97 6.34 5.72
N GLY A 73 5.14 7.65 5.89
CA GLY A 73 5.36 8.31 7.19
C GLY A 73 4.74 9.71 7.25
N ARG A 74 5.51 10.71 7.69
CA ARG A 74 5.07 12.11 7.76
C ARG A 74 5.13 12.85 6.43
N GLY A 75 5.80 12.28 5.44
CA GLY A 75 5.95 12.87 4.11
C GLY A 75 7.03 12.17 3.30
N ILE A 76 7.20 12.65 2.08
CA ILE A 76 8.24 12.23 1.15
C ILE A 76 9.28 13.36 1.09
N GLY A 77 10.54 13.01 1.30
CA GLY A 77 11.68 13.92 1.23
C GLY A 77 12.37 13.84 -0.13
N LEU A 78 13.70 13.69 -0.11
CA LEU A 78 14.50 13.51 -1.33
C LEU A 78 14.12 12.19 -2.04
N VAL A 79 13.73 12.30 -3.31
CA VAL A 79 13.46 11.16 -4.20
C VAL A 79 14.27 11.37 -5.46
N ALA A 80 15.46 10.77 -5.53
CA ALA A 80 16.39 11.01 -6.63
C ALA A 80 17.34 9.83 -6.89
N PRO A 81 17.86 9.69 -8.12
CA PRO A 81 19.00 8.81 -8.37
C PRO A 81 20.22 9.26 -7.55
N ALA A 82 21.05 8.30 -7.16
CA ALA A 82 22.24 8.51 -6.33
C ALA A 82 23.45 7.69 -6.83
N ASP A 83 24.62 7.97 -6.29
CA ASP A 83 25.87 7.30 -6.66
C ASP A 83 26.09 6.07 -5.76
N PHE A 84 25.81 4.89 -6.31
CA PHE A 84 25.96 3.60 -5.62
C PHE A 84 27.35 3.02 -5.88
N ALA A 85 28.09 2.75 -4.80
CA ALA A 85 29.32 1.94 -4.84
C ALA A 85 29.02 0.44 -4.75
N ARG A 86 27.89 0.07 -4.12
CA ARG A 86 27.35 -1.30 -4.02
C ARG A 86 25.82 -1.24 -4.06
N ASP A 87 25.19 -2.16 -4.80
CA ASP A 87 23.75 -2.19 -5.06
C ASP A 87 23.16 -3.61 -5.07
N VAL A 88 23.71 -4.51 -4.24
CA VAL A 88 23.26 -5.90 -4.20
C VAL A 88 22.04 -6.05 -3.29
N PHE A 89 20.97 -6.65 -3.82
CA PHE A 89 19.79 -7.00 -3.04
C PHE A 89 19.16 -8.31 -3.52
N GLU A 90 19.20 -9.35 -2.71
CA GLU A 90 18.64 -10.65 -3.03
C GLU A 90 17.81 -11.21 -1.87
N VAL A 91 16.67 -11.80 -2.22
CA VAL A 91 15.81 -12.55 -1.29
C VAL A 91 15.41 -13.83 -1.98
N GLY A 92 15.68 -14.97 -1.37
CA GLY A 92 15.33 -16.25 -1.98
C GLY A 92 15.66 -17.47 -1.13
N ARG A 93 15.91 -18.57 -1.84
CA ARG A 93 16.20 -19.88 -1.22
C ARG A 93 17.55 -19.91 -0.50
N ASP A 94 18.49 -19.06 -0.93
CA ASP A 94 19.80 -18.93 -0.30
C ASP A 94 19.80 -17.94 0.88
N GLY A 95 18.64 -17.33 1.13
CA GLY A 95 18.38 -16.43 2.25
C GLY A 95 18.25 -14.99 1.82
N VAL A 96 18.82 -14.07 2.61
CA VAL A 96 18.76 -12.62 2.36
C VAL A 96 20.15 -12.05 2.29
N LEU A 97 20.42 -11.32 1.21
CA LEU A 97 21.65 -10.57 0.98
C LEU A 97 21.29 -9.11 0.65
N ILE A 98 21.84 -8.19 1.42
CA ILE A 98 21.81 -6.76 1.14
C ILE A 98 23.26 -6.29 1.26
N ASP A 99 23.79 -5.65 0.22
CA ASP A 99 25.06 -4.94 0.26
C ASP A 99 24.89 -3.65 -0.54
N VAL A 100 24.53 -2.60 0.20
CA VAL A 100 24.20 -1.28 -0.32
C VAL A 100 25.16 -0.27 0.28
N ASP A 101 25.76 0.55 -0.58
CA ASP A 101 26.62 1.67 -0.20
C ASP A 101 26.42 2.78 -1.22
N PHE A 102 25.84 3.89 -0.81
CA PHE A 102 25.63 5.04 -1.69
C PHE A 102 25.76 6.37 -0.96
N THR A 103 26.00 7.42 -1.74
CA THR A 103 25.89 8.81 -1.29
C THR A 103 24.72 9.46 -2.00
N ASP A 104 23.76 9.99 -1.23
CA ASP A 104 22.60 10.67 -1.78
C ASP A 104 22.95 12.02 -2.41
N ARG A 105 21.96 12.68 -3.01
CA ARG A 105 22.16 13.96 -3.69
C ARG A 105 22.53 15.10 -2.75
N GLU A 106 22.25 14.97 -1.46
CA GLU A 106 22.58 15.95 -0.42
C GLU A 106 23.98 15.68 0.20
N GLY A 107 24.63 14.58 -0.20
CA GLY A 107 25.96 14.22 0.25
C GLY A 107 25.97 13.28 1.46
N HIS A 108 24.81 12.81 1.91
CA HIS A 108 24.73 11.86 3.01
C HIS A 108 25.08 10.45 2.54
N ARG A 109 25.93 9.74 3.29
CA ARG A 109 26.34 8.39 2.95
C ARG A 109 25.58 7.35 3.75
N LEU A 110 24.99 6.37 3.08
CA LEU A 110 24.31 5.24 3.67
C LEU A 110 25.05 3.95 3.33
N VAL A 111 25.40 3.18 4.37
CA VAL A 111 25.93 1.82 4.24
C VAL A 111 24.95 0.88 4.90
N TRP A 112 24.58 -0.20 4.22
CA TRP A 112 23.68 -1.23 4.74
C TRP A 112 24.06 -2.60 4.21
N ARG A 113 24.52 -3.47 5.11
CA ARG A 113 24.90 -4.84 4.83
C ARG A 113 24.11 -5.81 5.69
N VAL A 114 23.49 -6.78 5.04
CA VAL A 114 22.80 -7.90 5.69
C VAL A 114 23.21 -9.18 5.00
N ARG A 115 23.62 -10.17 5.78
CA ARG A 115 23.84 -11.53 5.27
C ARG A 115 23.14 -12.53 6.17
N GLN A 116 22.25 -13.30 5.58
CA GLN A 116 21.55 -14.38 6.25
C GLN A 116 21.50 -15.59 5.31
N PRO A 117 22.35 -16.61 5.50
CA PRO A 117 22.56 -17.67 4.50
C PRO A 117 21.64 -18.89 4.69
N ARG A 118 20.42 -18.70 5.20
CA ARG A 118 19.46 -19.81 5.35
C ARG A 118 18.21 -19.50 4.56
N ALA A 119 17.65 -20.53 3.94
CA ALA A 119 16.35 -20.46 3.29
C ALA A 119 15.33 -19.74 4.16
N TRP A 120 14.79 -18.66 3.62
CA TRP A 120 13.70 -17.93 4.22
C TRP A 120 12.38 -18.44 3.64
N ARG A 121 11.39 -18.60 4.51
CA ARG A 121 10.03 -18.97 4.14
C ARG A 121 9.09 -17.97 4.79
N GLY A 122 8.35 -17.24 3.96
CA GLY A 122 7.32 -16.33 4.41
C GLY A 122 5.94 -16.98 4.53
N PHE A 123 4.96 -16.14 4.78
CA PHE A 123 3.54 -16.42 4.82
C PHE A 123 2.79 -15.28 4.12
N GLY A 124 1.57 -15.55 3.65
CA GLY A 124 0.72 -14.52 3.07
C GLY A 124 0.36 -13.44 4.10
N PHE A 125 0.58 -12.18 3.74
CA PHE A 125 0.35 -11.04 4.62
C PHE A 125 -0.27 -9.86 3.87
N VAL A 126 -1.33 -9.31 4.43
CA VAL A 126 -1.87 -8.00 4.02
C VAL A 126 -1.35 -6.98 5.01
N ALA A 127 -0.53 -6.05 4.54
CA ALA A 127 -0.20 -4.85 5.29
C ALA A 127 -1.34 -3.83 5.08
N PRO A 128 -2.01 -3.38 6.13
CA PRO A 128 -2.94 -2.26 6.03
C PRO A 128 -2.18 -0.93 5.95
N PRO A 129 -2.89 0.20 5.72
CA PRO A 129 -2.32 1.52 5.75
C PRO A 129 -1.53 1.77 7.03
N ALA A 130 -0.43 2.49 6.90
CA ALA A 130 0.38 2.91 8.03
C ALA A 130 -0.50 3.63 9.06
N ALA A 131 -0.41 3.25 10.34
CA ALA A 131 -1.18 3.86 11.43
C ALA A 131 -0.93 5.38 11.57
N GLY A 132 0.15 5.89 11.00
CA GLY A 132 0.50 7.32 10.95
C GLY A 132 -0.17 8.10 9.81
N MET A 133 -0.83 7.44 8.86
CA MET A 133 -1.46 8.10 7.72
C MET A 133 -2.72 8.85 8.19
N ARG A 134 -2.64 10.18 8.22
CA ARG A 134 -3.74 11.06 8.66
C ARG A 134 -4.72 11.37 7.54
N HIS A 135 -4.22 11.50 6.31
CA HIS A 135 -4.97 11.90 5.13
C HIS A 135 -4.76 10.87 4.01
N PRO A 136 -5.33 9.66 4.13
CA PRO A 136 -5.25 8.66 3.07
C PRO A 136 -5.89 9.20 1.78
N THR A 137 -5.13 9.16 0.69
CA THR A 137 -5.60 9.49 -0.67
C THR A 137 -6.33 8.34 -1.33
N SER A 138 -6.12 7.10 -0.85
CA SER A 138 -6.77 5.87 -1.30
C SER A 138 -6.97 4.89 -0.12
N PHE A 139 -7.85 3.89 -0.29
CA PHE A 139 -7.85 2.72 0.58
C PHE A 139 -6.78 1.77 0.08
N PHE A 140 -5.60 2.00 0.64
CA PHE A 140 -4.33 1.43 0.25
C PHE A 140 -4.00 0.17 1.07
N PHE A 141 -3.57 -0.91 0.42
CA PHE A 141 -2.94 -2.01 1.15
C PHE A 141 -1.98 -2.81 0.28
N PRO A 142 -0.76 -3.11 0.76
CA PRO A 142 0.09 -4.12 0.15
C PRO A 142 -0.34 -5.53 0.54
N TYR A 143 -0.55 -6.39 -0.45
CA TYR A 143 -0.62 -7.84 -0.29
C TYR A 143 0.71 -8.47 -0.70
N MET A 144 1.27 -9.26 0.21
CA MET A 144 2.52 -9.98 0.03
C MET A 144 2.26 -11.48 0.22
N PRO A 145 2.19 -12.30 -0.84
CA PRO A 145 1.96 -13.74 -0.71
C PRO A 145 3.06 -14.45 0.08
N THR A 146 4.29 -13.91 0.05
CA THR A 146 5.40 -14.40 0.86
C THR A 146 5.99 -13.24 1.67
N PHE A 147 5.73 -13.20 2.98
CA PHE A 147 6.26 -12.19 3.90
C PHE A 147 6.67 -12.81 5.24
N GLY A 148 7.67 -12.25 5.92
CA GLY A 148 8.04 -12.71 7.26
C GLY A 148 9.37 -12.14 7.75
N PHE A 149 9.67 -12.38 9.03
CA PHE A 149 10.93 -11.98 9.62
C PHE A 149 12.11 -12.78 9.09
N VAL A 150 13.24 -12.11 8.93
CA VAL A 150 14.50 -12.75 8.53
C VAL A 150 15.03 -13.61 9.68
N PRO A 151 15.37 -14.90 9.45
CA PRO A 151 15.77 -15.82 10.50
C PRO A 151 17.10 -15.42 11.16
N GLN A 152 17.26 -15.78 12.43
CA GLN A 152 18.54 -15.61 13.15
C GLN A 152 19.40 -16.88 13.11
N PRO A 153 20.74 -16.77 13.14
CA PRO A 153 21.51 -15.53 13.16
C PRO A 153 21.53 -14.86 11.78
N LEU A 154 21.63 -13.53 11.78
CA LEU A 154 21.97 -12.72 10.61
C LEU A 154 23.15 -11.82 10.96
N GLU A 155 23.99 -11.54 9.97
CA GLU A 155 25.02 -10.50 10.04
C GLU A 155 24.36 -9.17 9.63
N PHE A 156 24.63 -8.11 10.39
CA PHE A 156 24.06 -6.78 10.14
C PHE A 156 25.11 -5.71 10.43
N GLU A 157 25.29 -4.83 9.45
CA GLU A 157 26.05 -3.59 9.58
C GLU A 157 25.23 -2.50 8.88
N ALA A 158 24.99 -1.39 9.55
CA ALA A 158 24.40 -0.24 8.89
C ALA A 158 24.87 1.06 9.54
N SER A 159 25.05 2.09 8.72
CA SER A 159 25.43 3.43 9.16
C SER A 159 24.88 4.51 8.24
N PHE A 160 24.70 5.70 8.79
CA PHE A 160 24.30 6.90 8.07
C PHE A 160 25.26 8.01 8.48
N ASP A 161 25.98 8.59 7.52
CA ASP A 161 27.10 9.51 7.75
C ASP A 161 28.15 8.94 8.73
N GLY A 162 28.41 7.64 8.62
CA GLY A 162 29.34 6.93 9.49
C GLY A 162 28.83 6.68 10.91
N VAL A 163 27.64 7.16 11.27
CA VAL A 163 27.00 6.86 12.55
C VAL A 163 26.34 5.48 12.48
N PRO A 164 26.84 4.47 13.20
CA PRO A 164 26.27 3.13 13.16
C PRO A 164 24.93 3.09 13.90
N PHE A 165 24.03 2.22 13.45
CA PHE A 165 22.78 1.95 14.14
C PHE A 165 22.44 0.46 14.15
N GLN A 166 21.44 0.08 14.94
CA GLN A 166 21.08 -1.32 15.19
C GLN A 166 19.63 -1.59 14.81
N LEU A 167 19.35 -2.83 14.42
CA LEU A 167 17.99 -3.31 14.27
C LEU A 167 17.22 -3.25 15.60
N GLN A 168 15.95 -2.85 15.51
CA GLN A 168 15.04 -2.93 16.63
C GLN A 168 14.83 -4.40 17.03
N ARG A 169 14.89 -4.64 18.34
CA ARG A 169 14.59 -5.95 18.94
C ARG A 169 13.09 -6.04 19.19
N LEU A 170 12.48 -7.13 18.75
CA LEU A 170 11.05 -7.36 18.95
C LEU A 170 10.78 -8.00 20.33
N PRO A 171 9.60 -7.75 20.93
CA PRO A 171 9.30 -8.21 22.28
C PRO A 171 8.89 -9.69 22.35
N PHE A 172 9.06 -10.45 21.27
CA PHE A 172 8.71 -11.87 21.20
C PHE A 172 9.79 -12.65 20.45
N PRO A 173 9.94 -13.95 20.76
CA PRO A 173 10.78 -14.82 19.96
C PRO A 173 10.10 -15.17 18.63
N TRP A 174 10.89 -15.40 17.60
CA TRP A 174 10.47 -15.96 16.32
C TRP A 174 11.27 -17.24 16.06
N HIS A 175 10.60 -18.37 15.86
CA HIS A 175 11.21 -19.71 15.82
C HIS A 175 12.17 -19.97 17.00
N TRP A 176 11.73 -19.67 18.23
CA TRP A 176 12.49 -19.85 19.47
C TRP A 176 13.79 -19.04 19.56
N ARG A 177 14.01 -18.08 18.66
CA ARG A 177 15.14 -17.17 18.67
C ARG A 177 14.68 -15.74 18.85
N ARG A 178 15.58 -14.86 19.29
CA ARG A 178 15.30 -13.43 19.39
C ARG A 178 14.88 -12.88 18.03
N ALA A 179 13.71 -12.27 17.92
CA ALA A 179 13.29 -11.66 16.67
C ALA A 179 13.86 -10.24 16.55
N LEU A 180 14.40 -9.93 15.37
CA LEU A 180 14.83 -8.59 14.99
C LEU A 180 13.84 -8.03 13.98
N ALA A 181 13.69 -6.71 13.94
CA ALA A 181 12.73 -6.03 13.07
C ALA A 181 13.18 -5.96 11.60
N MET A 182 13.86 -7.00 11.10
CA MET A 182 14.23 -7.21 9.72
C MET A 182 13.22 -8.18 9.08
N LYS A 183 12.57 -7.77 7.99
CA LYS A 183 11.61 -8.60 7.27
C LYS A 183 12.05 -8.72 5.80
N ALA A 184 11.45 -9.67 5.12
CA ALA A 184 11.55 -9.80 3.67
C ALA A 184 10.16 -10.09 3.09
N SER A 185 9.98 -9.76 1.82
CA SER A 185 8.86 -10.17 1.01
C SER A 185 9.31 -10.56 -0.41
N VAL A 186 8.58 -11.50 -1.00
CA VAL A 186 8.72 -11.91 -2.40
C VAL A 186 7.34 -11.87 -3.03
N GLY A 187 7.22 -11.06 -4.09
CA GLY A 187 5.96 -10.66 -4.69
C GLY A 187 5.23 -9.68 -3.79
N MET A 188 4.82 -8.55 -4.36
CA MET A 188 3.91 -7.63 -3.69
C MET A 188 2.96 -7.03 -4.73
N VAL A 189 1.68 -7.00 -4.39
CA VAL A 189 0.70 -6.18 -5.11
C VAL A 189 0.16 -5.14 -4.15
N VAL A 190 0.31 -3.89 -4.52
CA VAL A 190 -0.24 -2.75 -3.82
C VAL A 190 -1.59 -2.45 -4.44
N VAL A 191 -2.64 -2.46 -3.62
CA VAL A 191 -4.00 -2.17 -4.06
C VAL A 191 -4.39 -0.78 -3.61
N GLU A 192 -4.92 0.02 -4.54
CA GLU A 192 -5.48 1.34 -4.28
C GLU A 192 -6.95 1.39 -4.72
N LEU A 193 -7.85 1.48 -3.75
CA LEU A 193 -9.28 1.63 -3.98
C LEU A 193 -9.69 3.09 -3.76
N LEU A 194 -10.43 3.68 -4.70
CA LEU A 194 -10.93 5.06 -4.64
C LEU A 194 -9.81 6.07 -4.36
N LYS A 195 -8.78 6.04 -5.21
CA LYS A 195 -7.73 7.07 -5.19
C LYS A 195 -8.34 8.41 -5.61
N ASP A 196 -8.07 9.46 -4.85
CA ASP A 196 -8.61 10.79 -5.14
C ASP A 196 -8.04 11.33 -6.47
N GLY A 197 -8.89 12.04 -7.23
CA GLY A 197 -8.50 12.66 -8.51
C GLY A 197 -8.32 11.70 -9.69
N VAL A 198 -8.61 10.40 -9.54
CA VAL A 198 -8.53 9.44 -10.65
C VAL A 198 -9.89 9.25 -11.34
N PRO A 199 -9.89 8.85 -12.62
CA PRO A 199 -11.12 8.51 -13.32
C PRO A 199 -11.87 7.35 -12.64
N PRO A 200 -13.22 7.38 -12.61
CA PRO A 200 -14.03 6.21 -12.25
C PRO A 200 -13.87 5.08 -13.29
N LEU A 201 -14.24 3.86 -12.89
CA LEU A 201 -14.26 2.71 -13.80
C LEU A 201 -15.16 2.97 -15.00
N ALA A 202 -14.64 2.71 -16.20
CA ALA A 202 -15.36 2.85 -17.47
C ALA A 202 -15.60 1.48 -18.14
N ALA A 203 -16.66 1.36 -18.96
CA ALA A 203 -17.11 0.07 -19.52
C ALA A 203 -16.10 -0.63 -20.45
N GLU A 204 -15.18 0.13 -21.02
CA GLU A 204 -14.09 -0.34 -21.86
C GLU A 204 -12.93 -0.95 -21.07
N GLU A 205 -12.90 -0.79 -19.74
CA GLU A 205 -11.83 -1.36 -18.94
C GLU A 205 -11.88 -2.90 -18.90
N PRO A 206 -10.72 -3.57 -18.97
CA PRO A 206 -10.67 -5.02 -18.91
C PRO A 206 -11.09 -5.55 -17.54
N GLY A 207 -11.51 -6.82 -17.50
CA GLY A 207 -11.83 -7.53 -16.26
C GLY A 207 -13.14 -7.12 -15.59
N LEU A 208 -13.98 -6.33 -16.26
CA LEU A 208 -15.31 -5.98 -15.76
C LEU A 208 -16.34 -7.06 -16.08
N VAL A 209 -17.20 -7.35 -15.10
CA VAL A 209 -18.40 -8.17 -15.26
C VAL A 209 -19.61 -7.30 -14.97
N VAL A 210 -20.46 -7.13 -15.98
CA VAL A 210 -21.69 -6.35 -15.90
C VAL A 210 -22.91 -7.24 -16.06
N ASP A 211 -24.00 -6.92 -15.38
CA ASP A 211 -25.27 -7.64 -15.54
C ASP A 211 -26.06 -7.15 -16.77
N THR A 212 -27.23 -7.74 -16.99
CA THR A 212 -28.12 -7.41 -18.14
C THR A 212 -28.65 -5.98 -18.10
N GLU A 213 -28.67 -5.33 -16.94
CA GLU A 213 -29.06 -3.92 -16.76
C GLU A 213 -27.85 -2.99 -16.86
N GLY A 214 -26.65 -3.54 -17.07
CA GLY A 214 -25.43 -2.77 -17.18
C GLY A 214 -24.82 -2.34 -15.86
N ARG A 215 -25.24 -2.94 -14.74
CA ARG A 215 -24.69 -2.69 -13.41
C ARG A 215 -23.43 -3.53 -13.20
N LEU A 216 -22.46 -2.98 -12.47
CA LEU A 216 -21.18 -3.63 -12.20
C LEU A 216 -21.35 -4.72 -11.15
N VAL A 217 -21.17 -5.97 -11.54
CA VAL A 217 -21.17 -7.14 -10.65
C VAL A 217 -19.80 -7.28 -9.99
N SER A 218 -18.73 -7.19 -10.78
CA SER A 218 -17.36 -7.28 -10.29
C SER A 218 -16.35 -6.65 -11.23
N CYS A 219 -15.18 -6.33 -10.69
CA CYS A 219 -14.01 -5.84 -11.40
C CYS A 219 -12.79 -6.65 -10.94
N THR A 220 -12.11 -7.29 -11.90
CA THR A 220 -10.86 -8.01 -11.67
C THR A 220 -9.68 -7.22 -12.25
N ARG A 221 -8.62 -7.07 -11.47
CA ARG A 221 -7.35 -6.51 -11.89
C ARG A 221 -6.28 -7.60 -11.79
N PRO A 222 -5.84 -8.17 -12.92
CA PRO A 222 -4.80 -9.18 -12.91
C PRO A 222 -3.45 -8.55 -12.59
N SER A 223 -2.63 -9.25 -11.80
CA SER A 223 -1.24 -8.86 -11.57
C SER A 223 -0.31 -10.06 -11.74
N SER A 224 0.98 -9.80 -11.84
CA SER A 224 2.00 -10.87 -11.87
C SER A 224 2.09 -11.66 -10.55
N VAL A 225 1.52 -11.13 -9.47
CA VAL A 225 1.61 -11.66 -8.11
C VAL A 225 0.34 -12.39 -7.68
N ALA A 226 -0.81 -11.75 -7.85
CA ALA A 226 -2.13 -12.23 -7.43
C ALA A 226 -3.25 -11.40 -8.07
N ASP A 227 -4.39 -12.03 -8.35
CA ASP A 227 -5.53 -11.33 -8.93
C ASP A 227 -6.31 -10.57 -7.85
N VAL A 228 -6.64 -9.30 -8.12
CA VAL A 228 -7.43 -8.48 -7.20
C VAL A 228 -8.86 -8.40 -7.71
N VAL A 229 -9.82 -8.85 -6.91
CA VAL A 229 -11.23 -8.90 -7.29
C VAL A 229 -12.07 -8.04 -6.35
N LEU A 230 -12.79 -7.08 -6.92
CA LEU A 230 -13.81 -6.27 -6.25
C LEU A 230 -15.20 -6.71 -6.71
N GLN A 231 -16.08 -7.06 -5.77
CA GLN A 231 -17.42 -7.59 -6.05
C GLN A 231 -18.50 -6.77 -5.37
N PHE A 232 -19.68 -6.71 -5.97
CA PHE A 232 -20.85 -5.94 -5.50
C PHE A 232 -22.10 -6.80 -5.38
N GLN A 233 -22.90 -6.57 -4.33
CA GLN A 233 -24.20 -7.22 -4.13
C GLN A 233 -25.20 -6.30 -3.39
N PRO A 234 -26.30 -5.87 -4.04
CA PRO A 234 -26.61 -6.03 -5.47
C PRO A 234 -25.53 -5.37 -6.39
N PRO A 235 -25.50 -5.68 -7.71
CA PRO A 235 -24.60 -5.03 -8.65
C PRO A 235 -24.70 -3.51 -8.61
N LEU A 236 -23.56 -2.82 -8.69
CA LEU A 236 -23.44 -1.36 -8.54
C LEU A 236 -23.97 -0.64 -9.80
N PRO A 237 -24.89 0.32 -9.70
CA PRO A 237 -25.45 1.01 -10.86
C PRO A 237 -24.42 1.93 -11.51
N ARG A 238 -24.65 2.24 -12.78
CA ARG A 238 -23.95 3.31 -13.48
C ARG A 238 -24.32 4.65 -12.87
N VAL A 239 -23.42 5.62 -12.96
CA VAL A 239 -23.73 6.99 -12.54
C VAL A 239 -24.69 7.64 -13.53
N GLU A 240 -24.51 7.37 -14.83
CA GLU A 240 -25.42 7.85 -15.86
C GLU A 240 -26.81 7.21 -15.70
N GLY A 241 -27.83 8.04 -15.49
CA GLY A 241 -29.22 7.60 -15.37
C GLY A 241 -29.62 7.09 -13.97
N LEU A 242 -28.82 7.37 -12.95
CA LEU A 242 -29.21 7.10 -11.56
C LEU A 242 -30.38 8.01 -11.16
N THR A 243 -31.54 7.43 -10.82
CA THR A 243 -32.75 8.18 -10.40
C THR A 243 -32.96 8.18 -8.89
N ASP A 244 -32.46 7.15 -8.20
CA ASP A 244 -32.70 6.91 -6.79
C ASP A 244 -31.41 6.54 -6.07
N THR A 245 -31.44 6.65 -4.74
CA THR A 245 -30.33 6.18 -3.91
C THR A 245 -30.20 4.67 -4.00
N HIS A 246 -28.99 4.20 -4.28
CA HIS A 246 -28.63 2.79 -4.34
C HIS A 246 -27.69 2.40 -3.21
N VAL A 247 -27.90 1.25 -2.60
CA VAL A 247 -27.00 0.67 -1.58
C VAL A 247 -26.55 -0.71 -2.01
N SER A 248 -25.24 -0.90 -2.10
CA SER A 248 -24.62 -2.19 -2.39
C SER A 248 -23.66 -2.61 -1.28
N ARG A 249 -23.53 -3.92 -1.06
CA ARG A 249 -22.42 -4.49 -0.30
C ARG A 249 -21.26 -4.71 -1.25
N TRP A 250 -20.06 -4.35 -0.82
CA TRP A 250 -18.86 -4.63 -1.59
C TRP A 250 -17.92 -5.57 -0.84
N ARG A 251 -17.09 -6.30 -1.58
CA ARG A 251 -16.01 -7.14 -1.06
C ARG A 251 -14.80 -7.02 -1.96
N ILE A 252 -13.63 -6.81 -1.38
CA ILE A 252 -12.35 -6.92 -2.08
C ILE A 252 -11.58 -8.14 -1.59
N SER A 253 -11.05 -8.91 -2.54
CA SER A 253 -10.25 -10.10 -2.29
C SER A 253 -8.99 -10.07 -3.16
N VAL A 254 -7.94 -10.73 -2.69
CA VAL A 254 -6.72 -10.99 -3.46
C VAL A 254 -6.54 -12.50 -3.52
N ASP A 255 -6.62 -13.07 -4.73
CA ASP A 255 -6.93 -14.47 -4.96
C ASP A 255 -8.15 -14.91 -4.10
N ASP A 256 -8.03 -16.02 -3.38
CA ASP A 256 -9.06 -16.53 -2.46
C ASP A 256 -9.08 -15.80 -1.10
N ASN A 257 -8.19 -14.84 -0.87
CA ASN A 257 -8.08 -14.14 0.41
C ASN A 257 -8.98 -12.91 0.44
N ARG A 258 -10.11 -13.01 1.14
CA ARG A 258 -10.95 -11.83 1.45
C ARG A 258 -10.17 -10.82 2.29
N VAL A 259 -9.96 -9.62 1.75
CA VAL A 259 -9.21 -8.54 2.41
C VAL A 259 -10.13 -7.58 3.18
N ALA A 260 -11.17 -7.06 2.55
CA ALA A 260 -12.09 -6.14 3.20
C ALA A 260 -13.48 -6.22 2.60
N ASP A 261 -14.47 -5.76 3.34
CA ASP A 261 -15.84 -5.64 2.87
C ASP A 261 -16.60 -4.55 3.62
N GLY A 262 -17.67 -4.12 2.99
CA GLY A 262 -18.39 -2.95 3.43
C GLY A 262 -19.69 -2.72 2.70
N THR A 263 -20.14 -1.48 2.77
CA THR A 263 -21.25 -0.97 1.96
C THR A 263 -20.80 0.25 1.18
N VAL A 264 -21.40 0.41 0.02
CA VAL A 264 -21.35 1.62 -0.79
C VAL A 264 -22.77 2.12 -0.96
N THR A 265 -22.95 3.42 -0.79
CA THR A 265 -24.19 4.12 -1.07
C THR A 265 -23.92 5.16 -2.14
N VAL A 266 -24.77 5.21 -3.15
CA VAL A 266 -24.67 6.11 -4.30
C VAL A 266 -26.00 6.86 -4.38
N ALA A 267 -25.98 8.18 -4.34
CA ALA A 267 -27.15 9.04 -4.45
C ALA A 267 -26.97 10.01 -5.62
N PRO A 268 -27.98 10.20 -6.48
CA PRO A 268 -27.87 11.09 -7.64
C PRO A 268 -27.80 12.55 -7.20
N ILE A 269 -27.07 13.34 -7.98
CA ILE A 269 -27.06 14.81 -7.96
C ILE A 269 -27.10 15.32 -9.41
N ASP A 270 -27.35 16.61 -9.61
CA ASP A 270 -27.57 17.20 -10.95
C ASP A 270 -26.46 16.87 -11.97
N ASP A 271 -25.20 16.84 -11.54
CA ASP A 271 -24.02 16.63 -12.39
C ASP A 271 -23.27 15.31 -12.12
N GLY A 272 -23.91 14.34 -11.45
CA GLY A 272 -23.32 13.02 -11.20
C GLY A 272 -23.91 12.30 -9.99
N ALA A 273 -23.07 11.90 -9.04
CA ALA A 273 -23.52 11.21 -7.83
C ALA A 273 -22.66 11.53 -6.60
N VAL A 274 -23.29 11.64 -5.44
CA VAL A 274 -22.61 11.55 -4.13
C VAL A 274 -22.44 10.09 -3.78
N VAL A 275 -21.26 9.74 -3.28
CA VAL A 275 -20.85 8.36 -3.08
C VAL A 275 -20.20 8.22 -1.71
N ALA A 276 -20.69 7.27 -0.92
CA ALA A 276 -20.17 6.98 0.42
C ALA A 276 -19.81 5.50 0.53
N TRP A 277 -18.55 5.20 0.83
CA TRP A 277 -18.07 3.86 1.12
C TRP A 277 -17.79 3.71 2.61
N VAL A 278 -18.15 2.56 3.16
CA VAL A 278 -17.93 2.23 4.57
C VAL A 278 -17.36 0.84 4.68
N VAL A 279 -16.15 0.71 5.22
CA VAL A 279 -15.55 -0.58 5.57
C VAL A 279 -16.21 -1.08 6.85
N LYS A 280 -16.95 -2.20 6.77
CA LYS A 280 -17.64 -2.80 7.92
C LYS A 280 -16.82 -3.87 8.60
N ARG A 281 -16.03 -4.62 7.82
CA ARG A 281 -15.10 -5.65 8.32
C ARG A 281 -13.76 -5.40 7.66
N GLY A 282 -12.80 -4.92 8.46
CA GLY A 282 -11.44 -4.66 7.99
C GLY A 282 -10.61 -5.93 7.81
N TRP A 283 -9.48 -5.76 7.15
CA TRP A 283 -8.28 -6.62 7.09
C TRP A 283 -8.48 -8.11 7.43
N GLY A 284 -9.29 -8.79 6.61
CA GLY A 284 -9.18 -10.23 6.40
C GLY A 284 -7.94 -10.55 5.53
N GLY A 285 -7.53 -11.82 5.47
CA GLY A 285 -6.46 -12.25 4.56
C GLY A 285 -5.29 -12.98 5.22
N ALA A 286 -5.01 -12.74 6.50
CA ALA A 286 -4.01 -13.54 7.24
C ALA A 286 -4.58 -14.85 7.83
N ARG A 287 -5.79 -15.28 7.42
CA ARG A 287 -6.50 -16.41 8.06
C ARG A 287 -5.88 -17.78 7.77
N GLY A 288 -5.01 -17.90 6.77
CA GLY A 288 -4.35 -19.16 6.44
C GLY A 288 -3.24 -19.60 7.40
N LEU A 289 -2.60 -18.67 8.13
CA LEU A 289 -1.34 -18.99 8.82
C LEU A 289 -1.34 -18.40 10.24
N ARG A 290 -1.41 -19.30 11.25
CA ARG A 290 -1.27 -19.00 12.70
C ARG A 290 -0.17 -17.96 13.02
N PRO A 291 1.00 -17.93 12.34
CA PRO A 291 2.03 -16.92 12.56
C PRO A 291 1.61 -15.47 12.26
N GLY A 292 0.82 -15.22 11.20
CA GLY A 292 0.36 -13.88 10.84
C GLY A 292 -0.61 -13.30 11.87
N ALA A 293 -1.52 -14.15 12.39
CA ALA A 293 -2.41 -13.77 13.49
C ALA A 293 -1.65 -13.52 14.81
N LEU A 294 -0.56 -14.25 15.07
CA LEU A 294 0.29 -13.99 16.21
C LEU A 294 1.03 -12.65 16.05
N LEU A 295 1.52 -12.34 14.85
CA LEU A 295 2.21 -11.09 14.55
C LEU A 295 1.30 -9.88 14.81
N THR A 296 0.10 -9.86 14.23
CA THR A 296 -0.88 -8.77 14.42
C THR A 296 -1.31 -8.63 15.88
N ARG A 297 -1.30 -9.74 16.63
CA ARG A 297 -1.50 -9.72 18.09
C ARG A 297 -0.25 -9.32 18.86
N ALA A 298 0.97 -9.57 18.44
CA ALA A 298 2.15 -9.36 19.28
C ALA A 298 2.71 -7.93 19.15
N VAL A 299 2.54 -7.30 17.99
CA VAL A 299 3.10 -5.97 17.71
C VAL A 299 2.05 -4.89 17.99
N PRO A 300 2.25 -4.00 18.99
CA PRO A 300 1.26 -3.01 19.38
C PRO A 300 0.82 -2.08 18.25
N MET A 301 1.73 -1.74 17.33
CA MET A 301 1.41 -0.93 16.16
C MET A 301 0.32 -1.57 15.30
N LEU A 302 0.37 -2.90 15.13
CA LEU A 302 -0.61 -3.63 14.31
C LEU A 302 -1.97 -3.76 15.01
N ARG A 303 -2.00 -3.71 16.34
CA ARG A 303 -3.26 -3.68 17.12
C ARG A 303 -3.99 -2.36 17.04
N ARG A 304 -3.27 -1.25 16.79
CA ARG A 304 -3.82 0.11 16.70
C ARG A 304 -4.27 0.47 15.29
N TRP A 305 -4.28 -0.50 14.39
CA TRP A 305 -4.71 -0.26 13.03
C TRP A 305 -6.17 0.10 12.96
N PRO A 306 -6.52 1.06 12.08
CA PRO A 306 -7.90 1.37 11.83
C PRO A 306 -8.63 0.15 11.29
N THR A 307 -9.73 -0.18 11.93
CA THR A 307 -10.66 -1.22 11.47
C THR A 307 -11.88 -0.64 10.78
N ALA A 308 -12.03 0.69 10.83
CA ALA A 308 -13.10 1.43 10.21
C ALA A 308 -12.51 2.53 9.33
N TYR A 309 -12.73 2.38 8.03
CA TYR A 309 -12.49 3.43 7.06
C TYR A 309 -13.82 3.79 6.43
N SER A 310 -13.95 5.07 6.09
CA SER A 310 -15.01 5.54 5.21
C SER A 310 -14.42 6.42 4.14
N TRP A 311 -15.02 6.40 2.96
CA TRP A 311 -14.75 7.36 1.91
C TRP A 311 -16.03 8.10 1.62
N LEU A 312 -15.93 9.42 1.49
CA LEU A 312 -17.03 10.27 1.05
C LEU A 312 -16.52 11.15 -0.07
N GLY A 313 -17.28 11.21 -1.15
CA GLY A 313 -16.95 12.01 -2.31
C GLY A 313 -18.10 12.08 -3.29
N ARG A 314 -17.77 12.51 -4.49
CA ARG A 314 -18.68 12.61 -5.63
C ARG A 314 -18.02 12.12 -6.91
N VAL A 315 -18.84 11.62 -7.83
CA VAL A 315 -18.49 11.48 -9.24
C VAL A 315 -19.01 12.69 -9.95
N VAL A 316 -18.14 13.41 -10.66
CA VAL A 316 -18.54 14.53 -11.53
C VAL A 316 -18.46 14.03 -12.96
N LEU A 317 -19.56 14.13 -13.72
CA LEU A 317 -19.61 13.69 -15.12
C LEU A 317 -19.29 14.81 -16.13
N ALA A 318 -19.39 16.07 -15.72
CA ALA A 318 -19.16 17.23 -16.58
C ALA A 318 -17.69 17.64 -16.71
N GLY A 319 -17.36 18.39 -17.77
CA GLY A 319 -16.03 18.98 -18.02
C GLY A 319 -15.11 18.07 -18.84
N ASP A 320 -13.83 18.06 -18.49
CA ASP A 320 -12.75 17.32 -19.19
C ASP A 320 -12.83 15.79 -19.04
N GLY A 321 -13.88 15.28 -18.40
CA GLY A 321 -14.18 13.86 -18.27
C GLY A 321 -14.65 13.48 -16.86
N PRO A 322 -15.19 12.25 -16.71
CA PRO A 322 -15.61 11.72 -15.42
C PRO A 322 -14.46 11.68 -14.42
N ARG A 323 -14.69 12.16 -13.19
CA ARG A 323 -13.68 12.16 -12.12
C ARG A 323 -14.27 11.79 -10.76
N LEU A 324 -13.49 11.07 -9.96
CA LEU A 324 -13.76 10.85 -8.54
C LEU A 324 -13.09 11.95 -7.71
N VAL A 325 -13.87 12.66 -6.92
CA VAL A 325 -13.37 13.68 -5.98
C VAL A 325 -13.86 13.31 -4.59
N GLY A 326 -12.95 13.00 -3.67
CA GLY A 326 -13.34 12.59 -2.34
C GLY A 326 -12.17 12.30 -1.43
N ARG A 327 -12.46 11.82 -0.22
CA ARG A 327 -11.41 11.54 0.75
C ARG A 327 -11.73 10.34 1.62
N TRP A 328 -10.70 9.56 1.88
CA TRP A 328 -10.76 8.54 2.92
C TRP A 328 -10.61 9.19 4.29
N ARG A 329 -11.38 8.68 5.25
CA ARG A 329 -11.32 9.03 6.66
C ARG A 329 -11.10 7.76 7.47
N ASN A 330 -10.18 7.87 8.41
CA ASN A 330 -9.93 6.87 9.45
C ASN A 330 -10.97 7.00 10.58
N ALA A 331 -12.24 6.82 10.22
CA ALA A 331 -13.36 6.91 11.15
C ALA A 331 -14.53 6.06 10.63
N ARG A 332 -15.34 5.55 11.56
CA ARG A 332 -16.72 5.17 11.23
C ARG A 332 -17.45 6.45 10.82
N PRO A 333 -18.29 6.43 9.77
CA PRO A 333 -19.06 7.61 9.40
C PRO A 333 -19.86 8.09 10.61
N VAL A 334 -19.76 9.38 10.91
CA VAL A 334 -20.60 10.08 11.87
C VAL A 334 -21.66 10.79 11.03
N GLY A 335 -22.93 10.38 11.14
CA GLY A 335 -24.05 11.11 10.52
C GLY A 335 -24.56 10.55 9.18
N THR A 336 -25.87 10.68 9.01
CA THR A 336 -26.63 10.58 7.76
C THR A 336 -26.14 11.63 6.75
N PHE A 337 -26.47 11.44 5.46
CA PHE A 337 -26.07 12.26 4.29
C PHE A 337 -26.36 13.78 4.34
N GLU A 338 -26.71 14.35 5.49
CA GLU A 338 -27.15 15.74 5.64
C GLU A 338 -25.99 16.74 5.80
N GLU A 339 -24.78 16.29 6.10
CA GLU A 339 -23.61 17.17 6.00
C GLU A 339 -23.05 17.10 4.59
N GLU A 340 -23.44 18.07 3.75
CA GLU A 340 -22.74 18.34 2.50
C GLU A 340 -21.25 18.47 2.80
N PRO A 341 -20.38 17.69 2.14
CA PRO A 341 -18.95 17.90 2.28
C PRO A 341 -18.66 19.31 1.79
N THR A 342 -18.27 20.21 2.70
CA THR A 342 -17.66 21.48 2.32
C THR A 342 -16.37 21.13 1.58
N VAL A 343 -16.45 21.10 0.26
CA VAL A 343 -15.29 21.04 -0.62
C VAL A 343 -14.73 22.45 -0.56
N GLU A 344 -13.65 22.65 0.20
CA GLU A 344 -12.85 23.86 0.01
C GLU A 344 -12.45 23.88 -1.46
N GLU A 345 -12.89 24.92 -2.17
CA GLU A 345 -12.42 25.16 -3.52
C GLU A 345 -10.88 25.21 -3.48
N PRO A 346 -10.20 24.52 -4.41
CA PRO A 346 -8.75 24.62 -4.48
C PRO A 346 -8.36 26.10 -4.63
N PRO A 347 -7.27 26.55 -3.99
CA PRO A 347 -6.84 27.94 -4.08
C PRO A 347 -6.70 28.31 -5.56
N ALA A 348 -7.34 29.41 -5.96
CA ALA A 348 -7.21 29.95 -7.30
C ALA A 348 -5.71 30.12 -7.62
N SER A 349 -5.29 29.48 -8.71
CA SER A 349 -3.90 29.42 -9.16
C SER A 349 -3.40 30.77 -9.65
#